data_AF-A0A845ZGC2-F1
#
_entry.id   AF-A0A845ZGC2-F1
#
_cell.length_a   1.000
_cell.length_b   1.000
_cell.length_c   1.000
_cell.angle_alpha   90.00
_cell.angle_beta   90.00
_cell.angle_gamma   90.00
#
_symmetry.space_group_name_H-M   'P 1'
#
loop_
_entity.id
_entity.type
_entity.pdbx_description
1 polymer ?
#
loop_
_entity_poly.entity_id
_entity_poly.type
_entity_poly.pdbx_seq_one_letter_code
_entity_poly.pdbx_strand_id
1 'polypeptide(L)'
;MSQIKLAVSRISQSLAAVSLLVAHIGVMPTQAQPIPANDGTQTQVTSDGNQFDIDGGTPSGDNLFHSFEEFGLDQDQIANFLSQPGIKNILSRVTSRNASVINGLIKITGEGNPNL
;
A
#
# COMPACT_ATOMS: atom_id res chain seq x y z
N MET A 1 -42.57 -25.65 56.15
CA MET A 1 -41.44 -25.25 55.29
C MET A 1 -40.45 -26.42 55.29
N SER A 2 -40.64 -27.43 54.43
CA SER A 2 -39.97 -27.63 53.12
C SER A 2 -38.44 -27.57 53.25
N GLN A 3 -37.68 -28.65 53.10
CA GLN A 3 -37.38 -29.26 51.79
C GLN A 3 -37.18 -30.78 51.84
N ILE A 4 -37.65 -31.41 50.76
CA ILE A 4 -37.57 -32.84 50.42
C ILE A 4 -36.26 -33.11 49.63
N LYS A 5 -35.66 -34.27 49.92
CA LYS A 5 -34.80 -35.15 49.09
C LYS A 5 -34.53 -34.73 47.63
N LEU A 6 -33.35 -35.05 47.08
CA LEU A 6 -33.08 -36.31 46.34
C LEU A 6 -31.69 -36.27 45.68
N ALA A 7 -31.08 -37.45 45.56
CA ALA A 7 -29.75 -37.72 45.07
C ALA A 7 -29.67 -37.79 43.52
N VAL A 8 -28.49 -37.45 42.99
CA VAL A 8 -27.79 -37.95 41.78
C VAL A 8 -28.55 -37.95 40.44
N SER A 9 -27.98 -37.28 39.42
CA SER A 9 -27.86 -37.85 38.07
C SER A 9 -26.90 -37.04 37.19
N ARG A 10 -25.89 -37.69 36.60
CA ARG A 10 -25.14 -37.16 35.45
C ARG A 10 -25.76 -37.73 34.20
N ILE A 11 -26.34 -36.88 33.35
CA ILE A 11 -26.79 -37.27 32.00
C ILE A 11 -26.41 -36.15 31.01
N SER A 12 -25.69 -36.59 29.99
CA SER A 12 -25.19 -35.88 28.81
C SER A 12 -26.27 -35.74 27.71
N GLN A 13 -25.91 -35.00 26.63
CA GLN A 13 -26.54 -34.87 25.29
C GLN A 13 -27.41 -33.61 25.11
N SER A 14 -27.41 -32.81 24.03
CA SER A 14 -26.50 -32.49 22.90
C SER A 14 -27.18 -31.40 22.02
N LEU A 15 -26.39 -30.62 21.26
CA LEU A 15 -26.75 -29.83 20.06
C LEU A 15 -27.65 -28.58 20.19
N ALA A 16 -27.02 -27.40 20.33
CA ALA A 16 -27.32 -26.13 19.64
C ALA A 16 -26.39 -25.08 20.30
N ALA A 17 -25.52 -24.35 19.62
CA ALA A 17 -25.56 -23.90 18.26
C ALA A 17 -24.20 -24.16 17.60
N VAL A 18 -24.26 -24.53 16.32
CA VAL A 18 -23.17 -24.27 15.39
C VAL A 18 -22.82 -22.80 15.54
N SER A 19 -21.77 -22.47 16.28
CA SER A 19 -21.18 -21.14 16.19
C SER A 19 -20.73 -21.01 14.75
N LEU A 20 -21.52 -20.29 13.96
CA LEU A 20 -21.20 -19.87 12.63
C LEU A 20 -19.89 -19.09 12.76
N LEU A 21 -18.76 -19.74 12.51
CA LEU A 21 -17.50 -19.06 12.32
C LEU A 21 -17.63 -18.36 10.97
N VAL A 22 -18.26 -17.18 10.97
CA VAL A 22 -18.20 -16.28 9.84
C VAL A 22 -16.76 -15.80 9.77
N ALA A 23 -15.96 -16.53 9.00
CA ALA A 23 -14.67 -16.06 8.55
C ALA A 23 -14.94 -14.79 7.72
N HIS A 24 -14.81 -13.64 8.35
CA HIS A 24 -14.74 -12.36 7.65
C HIS A 24 -13.38 -12.34 6.95
N ILE A 25 -13.32 -12.91 5.75
CA ILE A 25 -12.22 -12.63 4.83
C ILE A 25 -12.49 -11.23 4.31
N GLY A 26 -12.22 -10.22 5.15
CA GLY A 26 -12.12 -8.86 4.70
C GLY A 26 -10.89 -8.80 3.81
N VAL A 27 -11.10 -8.76 2.50
CA VAL A 27 -10.05 -8.32 1.59
C VAL A 27 -9.89 -6.84 1.88
N MET A 28 -8.97 -6.50 2.79
CA MET A 28 -8.53 -5.11 2.92
C MET A 28 -7.95 -4.75 1.55
N PRO A 29 -8.43 -3.72 0.87
CA PRO A 29 -7.72 -3.24 -0.30
C PRO A 29 -6.31 -2.88 0.19
N THR A 30 -5.28 -3.57 -0.30
CA THR A 30 -3.91 -3.10 -0.13
C THR A 30 -3.86 -1.75 -0.84
N GLN A 31 -3.77 -0.68 -0.06
CA GLN A 31 -3.52 0.64 -0.60
C GLN A 31 -2.09 0.61 -1.10
N ALA A 32 -1.93 0.56 -2.43
CA ALA A 32 -0.62 0.56 -3.04
C ALA A 32 0.05 1.89 -2.71
N GLN A 33 1.27 1.85 -2.20
CA GLN A 33 2.11 3.02 -1.93
C GLN A 33 3.33 2.97 -2.84
N PRO A 34 4.06 4.09 -3.07
CA PRO A 34 5.32 4.04 -3.81
C PRO A 34 6.37 3.25 -3.02
N ILE A 35 6.73 2.06 -3.51
CA ILE A 35 7.76 1.21 -2.91
C ILE A 35 8.88 1.08 -3.95
N PRO A 36 10.12 1.54 -3.70
CA PRO A 36 11.23 1.37 -4.65
C PRO A 36 11.49 -0.09 -4.99
N ALA A 37 11.76 -0.36 -6.27
CA ALA A 37 12.21 -1.69 -6.69
C ALA A 37 13.71 -1.87 -6.36
N ASN A 38 14.08 -3.07 -5.95
CA ASN A 38 15.49 -3.46 -5.82
C ASN A 38 16.06 -3.91 -7.19
N ASP A 39 16.09 -3.01 -8.17
CA ASP A 39 16.46 -3.32 -9.56
C ASP A 39 17.58 -2.44 -10.14
N GLY A 40 18.29 -1.72 -9.27
CA GLY A 40 19.42 -0.88 -9.67
C GLY A 40 19.05 0.51 -10.16
N THR A 41 17.76 0.86 -10.23
CA THR A 41 17.35 2.24 -10.55
C THR A 41 17.74 3.26 -9.48
N GLN A 42 18.05 2.81 -8.25
CA GLN A 42 18.36 3.69 -7.11
C GLN A 42 17.24 4.70 -6.83
N THR A 43 16.00 4.29 -7.08
CA THR A 43 14.81 5.06 -6.69
C THR A 43 14.77 5.14 -5.18
N GLN A 44 14.60 6.35 -4.64
CA GLN A 44 14.46 6.60 -3.22
C GLN A 44 13.10 7.22 -2.96
N VAL A 45 12.41 6.72 -1.94
CA VAL A 45 11.12 7.25 -1.50
C VAL A 45 11.25 7.63 -0.03
N THR A 46 11.03 8.91 0.27
CA THR A 46 10.95 9.42 1.64
C THR A 46 9.53 9.87 1.91
N SER A 47 8.97 9.46 3.05
CA SER A 47 7.61 9.84 3.43
C SER A 47 7.63 10.95 4.47
N ASP A 48 6.84 12.00 4.22
CA ASP A 48 6.54 13.06 5.17
C ASP A 48 5.01 13.26 5.25
N GLY A 49 4.40 12.67 6.26
CA GLY A 49 2.94 12.61 6.38
C GLY A 49 2.30 11.91 5.18
N ASN A 50 1.48 12.66 4.42
CA ASN A 50 0.79 12.15 3.23
C ASN A 50 1.58 12.36 1.93
N GLN A 51 2.77 12.97 1.99
CA GLN A 51 3.62 13.18 0.83
C GLN A 51 4.72 12.12 0.78
N PHE A 52 4.98 11.61 -0.43
CA PHE A 52 6.08 10.74 -0.79
C PHE A 52 7.01 11.51 -1.72
N ASP A 53 8.17 11.91 -1.21
CA ASP A 53 9.23 12.52 -2.01
C ASP A 53 10.03 11.42 -2.70
N ILE A 54 10.05 11.48 -4.03
CA ILE A 54 10.68 10.52 -4.92
C ILE A 54 11.92 11.18 -5.51
N ASP A 55 13.09 10.61 -5.20
CA ASP A 55 14.39 11.11 -5.64
C ASP A 55 15.29 9.96 -6.12
N GLY A 56 16.53 10.26 -6.45
CA GLY A 56 17.49 9.33 -7.03
C GLY A 56 17.09 9.01 -8.45
N GLY A 57 16.93 7.73 -8.76
CA GLY A 57 16.67 7.28 -10.12
C GLY A 57 17.95 7.15 -10.95
N THR A 58 17.81 6.62 -12.15
CA THR A 58 18.93 6.37 -13.06
C THR A 58 18.82 7.24 -14.30
N PRO A 59 19.79 8.13 -14.57
CA PRO A 59 19.76 8.98 -15.75
C PRO A 59 20.17 8.22 -17.02
N SER A 60 19.56 8.56 -18.15
CA SER A 60 20.01 8.19 -19.50
C SER A 60 19.69 9.30 -20.50
N GLY A 61 20.72 10.08 -20.84
CA GLY A 61 20.54 11.35 -21.54
C GLY A 61 19.66 12.29 -20.73
N ASP A 62 18.65 12.89 -21.37
CA ASP A 62 17.72 13.83 -20.73
C ASP A 62 16.55 13.12 -20.04
N ASN A 63 16.64 11.80 -19.83
CA ASN A 63 15.61 10.99 -19.16
C ASN A 63 16.08 10.54 -17.79
N LEU A 64 15.19 10.56 -16.81
CA LEU A 64 15.40 10.01 -15.47
C LEU A 64 14.46 8.83 -15.25
N PHE A 65 15.01 7.67 -14.90
CA PHE A 65 14.24 6.43 -14.71
C PHE A 65 14.09 6.09 -13.23
N HIS A 66 12.84 5.88 -12.82
CA HIS A 66 12.49 5.29 -11.53
C HIS A 66 11.84 3.92 -11.72
N SER A 67 11.96 3.08 -10.70
CA SER A 67 11.31 1.78 -10.66
C SER A 67 10.77 1.53 -9.27
N PHE A 68 9.54 1.04 -9.26
CA PHE A 68 8.79 0.74 -8.06
C PHE A 68 8.35 -0.72 -8.08
N GLU A 69 8.38 -1.37 -6.92
CA GLU A 69 7.66 -2.63 -6.71
C GLU A 69 6.16 -2.40 -6.83
N GLU A 70 5.65 -1.46 -6.04
CA GLU A 70 4.27 -1.00 -6.08
C GLU A 70 4.23 0.51 -6.21
N PHE A 71 3.19 1.03 -6.85
CA PHE A 71 2.95 2.46 -6.94
C PHE A 71 1.45 2.71 -6.89
N GLY A 72 1.01 3.41 -5.86
CA GLY A 72 -0.36 3.89 -5.74
C GLY A 72 -0.41 5.07 -4.80
N LEU A 73 -1.56 5.73 -4.79
CA LEU A 73 -1.86 6.85 -3.92
C LEU A 73 -3.32 6.79 -3.50
N ASP A 74 -3.58 7.02 -2.23
CA ASP A 74 -4.92 7.25 -1.72
C ASP A 74 -5.34 8.70 -1.88
N GLN A 75 -6.61 8.95 -1.59
CA GLN A 75 -7.10 10.31 -1.42
C GLN A 75 -6.24 11.06 -0.40
N ASP A 76 -5.89 12.30 -0.75
CA ASP A 76 -5.03 13.21 0.01
C ASP A 76 -3.53 12.84 0.06
N GLN A 77 -3.10 11.75 -0.59
CA GLN A 77 -1.69 11.44 -0.75
C GLN A 77 -1.06 12.14 -1.95
N ILE A 78 0.23 12.45 -1.85
CA ILE A 78 0.99 13.16 -2.88
C ILE A 78 2.26 12.37 -3.22
N ALA A 79 2.44 11.98 -4.48
CA ALA A 79 3.76 11.60 -5.00
C ALA A 79 4.44 12.85 -5.57
N ASN A 80 5.59 13.21 -5.01
CA ASN A 80 6.36 14.37 -5.40
C ASN A 80 7.69 13.92 -6.01
N PHE A 81 7.82 13.99 -7.33
CA PHE A 81 9.09 13.72 -8.00
C PHE A 81 10.02 14.93 -7.90
N LEU A 82 11.20 14.74 -7.31
CA LEU A 82 12.22 15.77 -7.23
C LEU A 82 13.00 15.81 -8.55
N SER A 83 13.04 16.97 -9.20
CA SER A 83 13.70 17.14 -10.49
C SER A 83 14.88 18.11 -10.44
N GLN A 84 15.92 17.77 -11.20
CA GLN A 84 17.13 18.57 -11.39
C GLN A 84 17.16 19.19 -12.80
N PRO A 85 17.93 20.27 -13.01
CA PRO A 85 18.06 20.89 -14.32
C PRO A 85 18.55 19.88 -15.38
N GLY A 86 18.05 20.04 -16.62
CA GLY A 86 18.47 19.22 -17.76
C GLY A 86 17.68 17.90 -17.94
N ILE A 87 16.88 17.48 -16.97
CA ILE A 87 15.94 16.37 -17.15
C ILE A 87 14.72 16.86 -17.95
N LYS A 88 14.44 16.19 -19.07
CA LYS A 88 13.27 16.42 -19.92
C LYS A 88 12.14 15.46 -19.66
N ASN A 89 12.44 14.23 -19.24
CA ASN A 89 11.41 13.23 -18.96
C ASN A 89 11.74 12.47 -17.68
N ILE A 90 10.73 12.22 -16.88
CA ILE A 90 10.79 11.25 -15.77
C ILE A 90 9.95 10.05 -16.18
N LEU A 91 10.53 8.86 -16.16
CA LEU A 91 9.86 7.61 -16.54
C LEU A 91 9.84 6.67 -15.35
N SER A 92 8.66 6.18 -15.02
CA SER A 92 8.46 5.26 -13.89
C SER A 92 7.96 3.91 -14.38
N ARG A 93 8.56 2.82 -13.87
CA ARG A 93 8.09 1.45 -14.07
C ARG A 93 7.57 0.87 -12.75
N VAL A 94 6.46 0.14 -12.81
CA VAL A 94 5.96 -0.68 -11.68
C VAL A 94 6.22 -2.15 -12.00
N THR A 95 6.77 -2.90 -11.04
CA THR A 95 7.27 -4.26 -11.28
C THR A 95 6.39 -5.36 -10.72
N SER A 96 5.56 -5.06 -9.71
CA SER A 96 4.52 -5.99 -9.26
C SER A 96 3.44 -6.17 -10.33
N ARG A 97 2.63 -7.21 -10.14
CA ARG A 97 1.44 -7.47 -10.97
C ARG A 97 0.18 -6.79 -10.43
N ASN A 98 0.31 -6.08 -9.31
CA ASN A 98 -0.79 -5.37 -8.69
C ASN A 98 -1.08 -4.12 -9.49
N ALA A 99 -2.37 -3.83 -9.71
CA ALA A 99 -2.76 -2.62 -10.40
C ALA A 99 -2.42 -1.39 -9.55
N SER A 100 -1.81 -0.39 -10.17
CA SER A 100 -1.65 0.92 -9.57
C SER A 100 -3.01 1.60 -9.44
N VAL A 101 -3.43 1.88 -8.21
CA VAL A 101 -4.60 2.70 -7.92
C VAL A 101 -4.10 4.08 -7.48
N ILE A 102 -4.43 5.10 -8.25
CA ILE A 102 -3.94 6.47 -8.04
C ILE A 102 -5.15 7.38 -7.82
N ASN A 103 -5.47 7.59 -6.56
CA ASN A 103 -6.53 8.48 -6.08
C ASN A 103 -5.94 9.70 -5.37
N GLY A 104 -4.70 10.08 -5.68
CA GLY A 104 -3.99 11.21 -5.08
C GLY A 104 -3.41 12.16 -6.13
N LEU A 105 -2.51 13.05 -5.68
CA LEU A 105 -1.81 14.00 -6.53
C LEU A 105 -0.43 13.48 -6.92
N ILE A 106 -0.09 13.56 -8.20
CA ILE A 106 1.29 13.41 -8.66
C ILE A 106 1.77 14.80 -9.07
N LYS A 107 2.93 15.22 -8.55
CA LYS A 107 3.53 16.51 -8.85
C LYS A 107 5.05 16.39 -9.04
N ILE A 108 5.62 17.45 -9.59
CA ILE A 108 7.06 17.66 -9.66
C ILE A 108 7.40 18.90 -8.83
N THR A 109 8.50 18.83 -8.09
CA THR A 109 9.15 20.00 -7.48
C THR A 109 10.65 19.97 -7.77
N GLY A 110 11.32 21.12 -7.62
CA GLY A 110 12.75 21.27 -7.90
C GLY A 110 13.02 22.29 -9.00
N GLU A 111 14.21 22.22 -9.59
CA GLU A 111 14.71 23.21 -10.56
C GLU A 111 14.42 22.83 -12.02
N GLY A 112 14.09 21.55 -12.27
CA GLY A 112 13.66 21.04 -13.56
C GLY A 112 12.15 21.14 -13.77
N ASN A 113 11.72 21.13 -15.04
CA ASN A 113 10.31 20.99 -15.42
C ASN A 113 10.15 19.91 -16.52
N PRO A 114 10.41 18.63 -16.19
CA PRO A 114 10.30 17.54 -17.14
C PRO A 114 8.83 17.21 -17.45
N ASN A 115 8.63 16.48 -18.54
CA ASN A 115 7.40 15.71 -18.75
C ASN A 115 7.39 14.53 -17.77
N LEU A 116 6.25 14.33 -17.12
CA LEU A 116 5.97 13.19 -16.24
C LEU A 116 4.66 12.54 -16.66
#